data_AF-A0A1X1WX23-F1
#
_entry.id   AF-A0A1X1WX23-F1
#
_cell.length_a   1.000
_cell.length_b   1.000
_cell.length_c   1.000
_cell.angle_alpha   90.00
_cell.angle_beta   90.00
_cell.angle_gamma   90.00
#
_symmetry.space_group_name_H-M   'P 1'
#
loop_
_entity.id
_entity.type
_entity.pdbx_description
1 polymer ?
#
loop_
_entity_poly.entity_id
_entity_poly.type
_entity_poly.pdbx_seq_one_letter_code
_entity_poly.pdbx_strand_id
1 'polypeptide(L)'
;MNSLAASVFAVVAVSAAALHFAFLGYLLVGGFLSWRWPGALWLHVPVVGWAVASLAFGLPCPLTDLERIARAAAGMGDISAQGFIDHYITGVWYPGDLAILVQALVFTAIAGSWIGFGIRSRTRPTASPAR
;
A
#
# COMPACT_ATOMS: atom_id res chain seq x y z
N MET A 1 2.84 27.63 20.80
CA MET A 1 2.23 26.76 19.76
C MET A 1 0.88 26.32 20.28
N ASN A 2 -0.22 26.69 19.62
CA ASN A 2 -1.57 26.48 20.15
C ASN A 2 -1.93 24.98 20.13
N SER A 3 -2.53 24.47 21.21
CA SER A 3 -2.90 23.05 21.37
C SER A 3 -3.81 22.51 20.25
N LEU A 4 -4.58 23.38 19.60
CA LEU A 4 -5.39 23.07 18.42
C LEU A 4 -4.53 22.73 17.19
N ALA A 5 -3.45 23.47 16.95
CA ALA A 5 -2.54 23.19 15.84
C ALA A 5 -1.83 21.85 16.04
N ALA A 6 -1.35 21.58 17.26
CA ALA A 6 -0.74 20.30 17.62
C ALA A 6 -1.70 19.11 17.41
N SER A 7 -2.98 19.28 17.76
CA SER A 7 -4.01 18.25 17.57
C SER A 7 -4.32 17.99 16.09
N VAL A 8 -4.40 19.03 15.26
CA VAL A 8 -4.65 18.91 13.81
C VAL A 8 -3.50 18.16 13.14
N PHE A 9 -2.25 18.50 13.45
CA PHE A 9 -1.09 17.80 12.89
C PHE A 9 -1.02 16.34 13.34
N ALA A 10 -1.41 16.03 14.59
CA ALA A 10 -1.53 14.66 15.06
C ALA A 10 -2.58 13.86 14.28
N VAL A 11 -3.76 14.45 14.00
CA VAL A 11 -4.80 13.80 13.18
C VAL A 11 -4.30 13.52 11.77
N VAL A 12 -3.56 14.47 11.17
CA VAL A 12 -2.97 14.28 9.83
C VAL A 12 -1.97 13.12 9.84
N ALA A 13 -1.08 13.07 10.84
CA ALA A 13 -0.11 11.99 10.96
C ALA A 13 -0.78 10.61 11.13
N VAL A 14 -1.78 10.50 12.01
CA VAL A 14 -2.53 9.26 12.22
C VAL A 14 -3.32 8.85 10.97
N SER A 15 -3.92 9.82 10.28
CA SER A 15 -4.67 9.57 9.05
C SER A 15 -3.75 9.11 7.91
N ALA A 16 -2.56 9.71 7.80
CA ALA A 16 -1.54 9.28 6.85
C ALA A 16 -1.11 7.83 7.14
N ALA A 17 -0.81 7.49 8.38
CA ALA A 17 -0.47 6.13 8.78
C ALA A 17 -1.60 5.13 8.47
N ALA A 18 -2.85 5.48 8.83
CA ALA A 18 -4.01 4.64 8.56
C ALA A 18 -4.25 4.42 7.06
N LEU A 19 -4.13 5.48 6.25
CA LEU A 19 -4.20 5.40 4.79
C LEU A 19 -3.07 4.54 4.22
N HIS A 20 -1.87 4.60 4.80
CA HIS A 20 -0.76 3.75 4.39
C HIS A 20 -1.03 2.27 4.68
N PHE A 21 -1.56 1.94 5.87
CA PHE A 21 -1.99 0.58 6.18
C PHE A 21 -3.13 0.11 5.28
N ALA A 22 -4.10 0.98 4.98
CA ALA A 22 -5.17 0.66 4.04
C ALA A 22 -4.61 0.40 2.62
N PHE A 23 -3.63 1.18 2.18
CA PHE A 23 -2.94 0.97 0.91
C PHE A 23 -2.23 -0.39 0.87
N LEU A 24 -1.47 -0.75 1.91
CA LEU A 24 -0.80 -2.06 1.99
C LEU A 24 -1.81 -3.22 2.06
N GLY A 25 -2.87 -3.08 2.86
CA GLY A 25 -3.94 -4.06 2.93
C GLY A 25 -4.58 -4.28 1.56
N TYR A 26 -4.92 -3.21 0.86
CA TYR A 26 -5.48 -3.27 -0.49
C TYR A 26 -4.49 -3.80 -1.53
N LEU A 27 -3.19 -3.51 -1.39
CA LEU A 27 -2.14 -4.08 -2.22
C LEU A 27 -2.07 -5.61 -2.08
N LEU A 28 -2.31 -6.16 -0.89
CA LEU A 28 -2.32 -7.61 -0.68
C LEU A 28 -3.60 -8.28 -1.17
N VAL A 29 -4.77 -7.71 -0.83
CA VAL A 29 -6.05 -8.38 -1.06
C VAL A 29 -6.76 -7.94 -2.34
N GLY A 30 -6.40 -6.79 -2.92
CA GLY A 30 -7.09 -6.20 -4.07
C GLY A 30 -7.05 -7.07 -5.32
N GLY A 31 -5.94 -7.78 -5.53
CA GLY A 31 -5.78 -8.76 -6.60
C GLY A 31 -6.77 -9.93 -6.49
N PHE A 32 -7.03 -10.42 -5.27
CA PHE A 32 -8.04 -11.46 -5.03
C PHE A 32 -9.46 -10.89 -5.06
N LEU A 33 -9.66 -9.65 -4.62
CA LEU A 33 -10.96 -8.97 -4.66
C LEU A 33 -11.46 -8.81 -6.10
N SER A 34 -10.53 -8.68 -7.07
CA SER A 34 -10.85 -8.66 -8.50
C SER A 34 -11.61 -9.91 -8.98
N TRP A 35 -11.44 -11.06 -8.32
CA TRP A 35 -12.13 -12.30 -8.66
C TRP A 35 -13.63 -12.21 -8.43
N ARG A 36 -14.04 -11.45 -7.39
CA ARG A 36 -15.45 -11.20 -7.07
C ARG A 36 -15.98 -9.98 -7.82
N TRP A 37 -15.19 -8.91 -7.92
CA TRP A 37 -15.54 -7.63 -8.52
C TRP A 37 -14.49 -7.21 -9.56
N PRO A 38 -14.69 -7.46 -10.87
CA PRO A 38 -13.71 -7.17 -11.92
C PRO A 38 -13.24 -5.71 -11.96
N GLY A 39 -14.11 -4.77 -11.57
CA GLY A 39 -13.77 -3.34 -11.49
C GLY A 39 -12.69 -3.02 -10.44
N ALA A 40 -12.49 -3.86 -9.43
CA ALA A 40 -11.42 -3.68 -8.45
C ALA A 40 -10.03 -3.82 -9.08
N LEU A 41 -9.89 -4.56 -10.19
CA LEU A 41 -8.61 -4.70 -10.88
C LEU A 41 -8.11 -3.35 -11.41
N TRP A 42 -9.01 -2.50 -11.92
CA TRP A 42 -8.67 -1.18 -12.44
C TRP A 42 -8.06 -0.26 -11.39
N LEU A 43 -8.52 -0.36 -10.13
CA LEU A 43 -7.97 0.41 -9.03
C LEU A 43 -6.71 -0.26 -8.43
N HIS A 44 -6.61 -1.58 -8.54
CA HIS A 44 -5.49 -2.34 -8.04
C HIS A 44 -4.22 -2.21 -8.91
N VAL A 45 -4.35 -2.10 -10.23
CA VAL A 45 -3.22 -1.86 -11.15
C VAL A 45 -2.41 -0.59 -10.80
N PRO A 46 -3.02 0.61 -10.65
CA PRO A 46 -2.27 1.82 -10.30
C PRO A 46 -1.67 1.74 -8.89
N VAL A 47 -2.32 1.05 -7.95
CA VAL A 47 -1.77 0.80 -6.60
C VAL A 47 -0.49 -0.05 -6.68
N VAL A 48 -0.52 -1.16 -7.44
CA VAL A 48 0.66 -2.00 -7.66
C VAL A 48 1.75 -1.22 -8.42
N GLY A 49 1.36 -0.47 -9.45
CA GLY A 49 2.29 0.36 -10.22
C GLY A 49 3.00 1.41 -9.35
N TRP A 50 2.27 2.05 -8.45
CA TRP A 50 2.85 2.96 -7.47
C TRP A 50 3.81 2.23 -6.52
N ALA A 51 3.41 1.09 -5.96
CA ALA A 51 4.27 0.29 -5.07
C ALA A 51 5.59 -0.13 -5.74
N VAL A 52 5.53 -0.58 -7.00
CA VAL A 52 6.72 -0.93 -7.80
C VAL A 52 7.58 0.31 -8.07
N ALA A 53 6.98 1.42 -8.48
CA ALA A 53 7.70 2.66 -8.74
C ALA A 53 8.40 3.18 -7.48
N SER A 54 7.72 3.16 -6.32
CA SER A 54 8.30 3.57 -5.05
C SER A 54 9.52 2.73 -4.67
N LEU A 55 9.50 1.41 -4.90
CA LEU A 55 10.65 0.54 -4.64
C LEU A 55 11.76 0.71 -5.67
N ALA A 56 11.41 0.76 -6.97
CA ALA A 56 12.40 0.83 -8.05
C ALA A 56 13.17 2.15 -8.09
N PHE A 57 12.48 3.26 -7.82
CA PHE A 57 13.06 4.60 -7.83
C PHE A 57 13.44 5.08 -6.42
N GLY A 58 13.23 4.27 -5.38
CA GLY A 58 13.42 4.68 -3.99
C GLY A 58 12.60 5.91 -3.62
N LEU A 59 11.44 6.11 -4.26
CA LEU A 59 10.63 7.30 -4.03
C LEU A 59 10.10 7.25 -2.60
N PRO A 60 10.40 8.26 -1.76
CA PRO A 60 9.76 8.37 -0.47
C PRO A 60 8.24 8.47 -0.70
N CYS A 61 7.47 7.76 0.11
CA CYS A 61 6.02 7.85 0.02
C CYS A 61 5.61 9.29 0.41
N PRO A 62 4.82 10.00 -0.41
CA PRO A 62 4.41 11.38 -0.10
C PRO A 62 3.65 11.46 1.23
N LEU A 63 3.03 10.35 1.65
CA LEU A 63 2.39 10.19 2.95
C LEU A 63 3.39 10.23 4.12
N THR A 64 4.58 9.66 3.95
CA THR A 64 5.65 9.68 4.96
C THR A 64 6.26 11.07 5.08
N ASP A 65 6.40 11.78 3.96
CA ASP A 65 6.86 13.18 3.97
C ASP A 65 5.84 14.09 4.65
N LEU A 66 4.54 13.89 4.38
CA LEU A 66 3.46 14.58 5.09
C LEU A 66 3.47 14.28 6.60
N GLU A 67 3.67 13.02 6.99
CA GLU A 67 3.78 12.63 8.40
C GLU A 67 5.00 13.28 9.07
N ARG A 68 6.14 13.34 8.38
CA ARG A 68 7.37 14.00 8.87
C ARG A 68 7.15 15.49 9.09
N ILE A 69 6.57 16.19 8.10
CA ILE A 69 6.26 17.63 8.20
C ILE A 69 5.26 17.88 9.34
N ALA A 70 4.23 17.04 9.46
CA ALA A 70 3.23 17.16 10.52
C ALA A 70 3.83 16.91 11.92
N ARG A 71 4.69 15.89 12.09
CA ARG A 71 5.37 15.60 13.37
C ARG A 71 6.33 16.73 13.76
N ALA A 72 7.12 17.23 12.80
CA ALA A 72 8.00 18.37 13.02
C ALA A 72 7.22 19.63 13.44
N ALA A 73 6.09 19.91 12.79
CA ALA A 73 5.21 21.03 13.14
C ALA A 73 4.50 20.84 14.49
N ALA A 74 4.27 19.59 14.91
CA ALA A 74 3.64 19.25 16.19
C ALA A 74 4.63 19.14 17.36
N GLY A 75 5.95 19.27 17.12
CA GLY A 75 6.98 19.03 18.14
C GLY A 75 7.07 17.56 18.57
N MET A 76 6.54 16.65 17.76
CA MET A 76 6.69 15.20 17.95
C MET A 76 8.04 14.76 17.37
N GLY A 77 8.74 13.86 18.07
CA GLY A 77 10.05 13.35 17.63
C GLY A 77 10.03 12.81 16.20
N ASP A 78 11.18 12.77 15.55
CA ASP A 78 11.28 12.49 14.11
C ASP A 78 10.94 11.03 13.76
N ILE A 79 10.50 10.76 12.52
CA ILE A 79 10.38 9.38 11.99
C ILE A 79 11.75 8.97 11.45
N SER A 80 12.11 7.69 11.52
CA SER A 80 13.37 7.19 10.96
C SER A 80 13.59 7.72 9.52
N ALA A 81 14.85 7.99 9.17
CA ALA A 81 15.22 8.56 7.87
C ALA A 81 14.83 7.66 6.69
N GLN A 82 14.59 6.37 6.97
CA GLN A 82 14.29 5.30 6.03
C GLN A 82 12.78 5.11 5.78
N GLY A 83 11.90 5.84 6.49
CA GLY A 83 10.48 5.97 6.16
C GLY A 83 9.52 5.05 6.95
N PHE A 84 8.23 5.08 6.59
CA PHE A 84 7.13 4.46 7.35
C PHE A 84 7.29 2.94 7.54
N ILE A 85 7.66 2.20 6.49
CA ILE A 85 7.86 0.75 6.57
C ILE A 85 9.01 0.42 7.51
N ASP A 86 10.12 1.16 7.43
CA ASP A 86 11.26 0.96 8.32
C ASP A 86 10.92 1.26 9.79
N HIS A 87 10.09 2.28 10.01
CA HIS A 87 9.72 2.70 11.36
C HIS A 87 8.65 1.81 12.02
N TYR A 88 7.69 1.30 11.25
CA TYR A 88 6.52 0.59 11.80
C TYR A 88 6.47 -0.91 11.49
N ILE A 89 7.21 -1.38 10.49
CA ILE A 89 7.12 -2.77 10.02
C ILE A 89 8.45 -3.48 10.21
N THR A 90 9.53 -2.91 9.68
CA THR A 90 10.88 -3.45 9.79
C THR A 90 11.36 -3.39 11.24
N GLY A 91 11.80 -4.52 11.80
CA GLY A 91 12.24 -4.63 13.20
C GLY A 91 11.13 -4.88 14.23
N VAL A 92 9.85 -4.73 13.85
CA VAL A 92 8.70 -5.10 14.69
C VAL A 92 8.03 -6.38 14.21
N TRP A 93 7.74 -6.47 12.91
CA TRP A 93 7.03 -7.62 12.31
C TRP A 93 7.99 -8.63 11.68
N TYR A 94 9.08 -8.16 11.09
CA TYR A 94 10.15 -9.00 10.57
C TYR A 94 11.50 -8.27 10.66
N PRO A 95 12.60 -9.00 10.90
CA PRO A 95 13.94 -8.41 10.91
C PRO A 95 14.29 -7.89 9.49
N GLY A 96 15.04 -6.79 9.41
CA GLY A 96 15.21 -6.03 8.16
C GLY A 96 15.94 -6.77 7.03
N ASP A 97 16.67 -7.82 7.36
CA ASP A 97 17.24 -8.79 6.42
C ASP A 97 16.18 -9.55 5.61
N LEU A 98 14.96 -9.68 6.13
CA LEU A 98 13.83 -10.32 5.43
C LEU A 98 13.03 -9.36 4.55
N ALA A 99 13.34 -8.05 4.53
CA ALA A 99 12.55 -7.07 3.78
C ALA A 99 12.44 -7.41 2.28
N ILE A 100 13.55 -7.83 1.66
CA ILE A 100 13.57 -8.23 0.25
C ILE A 100 12.73 -9.50 0.02
N LEU A 101 12.82 -10.48 0.94
CA LEU A 101 12.04 -11.71 0.86
C LEU A 101 10.54 -11.42 0.97
N VAL A 102 10.13 -10.58 1.93
CA VAL A 102 8.74 -10.17 2.11
C VAL A 102 8.22 -9.45 0.87
N GLN A 103 8.98 -8.50 0.31
CA GLN A 103 8.61 -7.82 -0.93
C GLN A 103 8.44 -8.82 -2.09
N ALA A 104 9.36 -9.76 -2.26
CA ALA A 104 9.28 -10.77 -3.30
C ALA A 104 8.03 -11.67 -3.14
N LEU A 105 7.71 -12.09 -1.92
CA LEU A 105 6.51 -12.87 -1.63
C LEU A 105 5.23 -12.09 -1.94
N VAL A 106 5.17 -10.81 -1.57
CA VAL A 106 4.02 -9.94 -1.86
C VAL A 106 3.81 -9.80 -3.36
N PHE A 107 4.85 -9.48 -4.13
CA PHE A 107 4.73 -9.36 -5.59
C PHE A 107 4.38 -10.70 -6.25
N THR A 108 4.90 -11.81 -5.74
CA THR A 108 4.54 -13.15 -6.22
C THR A 108 3.06 -13.45 -5.99
N ALA A 109 2.53 -13.11 -4.81
CA ALA A 109 1.11 -13.29 -4.50
C ALA A 109 0.21 -12.41 -5.40
N ILE A 110 0.60 -11.16 -5.64
CA ILE A 110 -0.10 -10.25 -6.57
C ILE A 110 -0.11 -10.84 -7.98
N ALA A 111 1.05 -11.25 -8.50
CA ALA A 111 1.14 -11.86 -9.83
C ALA A 111 0.28 -13.12 -9.95
N GLY A 112 0.32 -14.00 -8.94
CA GLY A 112 -0.53 -15.19 -8.87
C GLY A 112 -2.02 -14.86 -8.89
N SER A 113 -2.45 -13.81 -8.19
CA SER A 113 -3.84 -13.37 -8.17
C SER A 113 -4.33 -12.89 -9.55
N TRP A 114 -3.48 -12.17 -10.30
CA TRP A 114 -3.79 -11.68 -11.65
C TRP A 114 -3.82 -12.82 -12.67
N ILE A 115 -2.88 -13.76 -12.58
CA ILE A 115 -2.85 -14.96 -13.42
C ILE A 115 -4.13 -15.77 -13.20
N GLY A 116 -4.50 -16.02 -11.94
CA GLY A 116 -5.74 -16.72 -11.60
C GLY A 116 -6.99 -16.01 -12.12
N PHE A 117 -7.05 -14.68 -11.99
CA PHE A 117 -8.13 -13.88 -12.56
C PHE A 117 -8.21 -13.97 -14.10
N GLY A 118 -7.05 -13.90 -14.77
CA GLY A 118 -6.94 -14.01 -16.23
C GLY A 118 -7.37 -15.39 -16.76
N ILE A 119 -7.00 -16.46 -16.07
CA ILE A 119 -7.45 -17.82 -16.40
C ILE A 119 -8.98 -17.92 -16.22
N ARG A 120 -9.51 -17.47 -15.08
CA ARG A 120 -10.95 -17.54 -14.77
C ARG A 120 -11.82 -16.72 -15.72
N SER A 121 -11.35 -15.53 -16.12
CA SER A 121 -12.09 -14.65 -17.03
C SER A 121 -12.13 -15.22 -18.46
N ARG A 122 -11.08 -15.89 -18.92
CA ARG A 122 -11.04 -16.60 -20.21
C ARG A 122 -11.94 -17.84 -20.24
N THR A 123 -12.16 -18.49 -19.10
CA THR A 123 -13.04 -19.66 -19.01
C THR A 123 -14.53 -19.34 -18.89
N ARG A 124 -14.94 -18.06 -18.81
CA ARG A 124 -16.37 -17.70 -18.89
C ARG A 124 -16.81 -17.89 -20.34
N PRO A 125 -17.65 -18.89 -20.65
CA PRO A 125 -18.20 -19.02 -21.99
C PRO A 125 -18.99 -17.75 -22.25
N THR A 126 -18.66 -17.05 -23.34
CA THR A 126 -19.55 -16.05 -23.91
C THR A 126 -20.90 -16.72 -24.09
N ALA A 127 -21.87 -16.42 -23.23
CA ALA A 127 -23.24 -16.79 -23.46
C ALA A 127 -23.62 -16.12 -24.78
N SER A 128 -23.75 -16.91 -25.84
CA SER A 128 -24.30 -16.44 -27.11
C SER A 128 -25.60 -15.69 -26.79
N PRO A 129 -25.78 -14.44 -27.23
CA PRO A 129 -27.08 -13.82 -27.15
C PRO A 129 -28.02 -14.67 -28.00
N ALA A 130 -28.91 -15.39 -27.33
CA ALA A 130 -30.02 -16.04 -27.99
C ALA A 130 -30.97 -14.93 -28.47
N ARG A 131 -30.77 -14.57 -29.75
CA ARG A 131 -31.70 -14.03 -30.75
C ARG A 131 -32.52 -12.78 -30.38
#